data_AF-A0A3D5BX83-F1
#
_entry.id   AF-A0A3D5BX83-F1
#
_cell.length_a   1.000
_cell.length_b   1.000
_cell.length_c   1.000
_cell.angle_alpha   90.00
_cell.angle_beta   90.00
_cell.angle_gamma   90.00
#
_symmetry.space_group_name_H-M   'P 1'
#
loop_
_entity.id
_entity.type
_entity.pdbx_description
1 polymer ?
#
loop_
_entity_poly.entity_id
_entity_poly.type
_entity_poly.pdbx_seq_one_letter_code
_entity_poly.pdbx_strand_id
1 'polypeptide(L)'
;MKCPFCEIPEIRKRKIIENELASAFLTNIPITIGHGLVVPKRCVPRFEDLSAQEIKAILDLGEMIKKALAKAYGAEGFNVAYNENEAAGQSVHHFHLHIVPRKENDSGIYQYDPRKFIYRPGNREVSEESELEAVASEVRKYV
;
A
#
# COMPACT_ATOMS: atom_id res chain seq x y z
N MET A 1 12.09 19.25 3.83
CA MET A 1 11.92 19.00 2.37
C MET A 1 10.42 19.06 2.08
N LYS A 2 10.01 19.67 0.96
CA LYS A 2 8.58 19.78 0.60
C LYS A 2 8.05 18.46 0.03
N CYS A 3 6.83 18.08 0.39
CA CYS A 3 6.26 16.79 0.00
C CYS A 3 6.00 16.73 -1.52
N PRO A 4 6.53 15.73 -2.25
CA PRO A 4 6.35 15.63 -3.70
C PRO A 4 4.88 15.47 -4.10
N PHE A 5 4.09 14.70 -3.33
CA PHE A 5 2.66 14.49 -3.61
C PHE A 5 1.83 15.77 -3.50
N CYS A 6 2.28 16.73 -2.71
CA CYS A 6 1.59 18.00 -2.50
C CYS A 6 1.94 19.04 -3.58
N GLU A 7 3.22 19.09 -4.00
CA GLU A 7 3.74 20.20 -4.79
C GLU A 7 3.91 19.91 -6.28
N ILE A 8 4.21 18.67 -6.67
CA ILE A 8 4.56 18.35 -8.06
C ILE A 8 3.31 18.38 -8.94
N PRO A 9 3.18 19.33 -9.89
CA PRO A 9 1.99 19.44 -10.74
C PRO A 9 1.75 18.20 -11.62
N GLU A 10 2.82 17.51 -12.03
CA GLU A 10 2.77 16.28 -12.85
C GLU A 10 2.07 15.12 -12.14
N ILE A 11 2.06 15.11 -10.80
CA ILE A 11 1.31 14.12 -10.02
C ILE A 11 -0.20 14.38 -10.18
N ARG A 12 -0.61 15.65 -10.14
CA ARG A 12 -2.02 16.05 -10.34
C ARG A 12 -2.53 15.68 -11.73
N LYS A 13 -1.66 15.73 -12.76
CA LYS A 13 -1.99 15.30 -14.13
C LYS A 13 -2.25 13.79 -14.24
N ARG A 14 -1.68 12.98 -13.35
CA ARG A 14 -1.84 11.51 -13.29
C ARG A 14 -2.94 11.07 -12.31
N LYS A 15 -3.74 12.01 -11.81
CA LYS A 15 -4.86 11.74 -10.90
C LYS A 15 -5.93 10.92 -11.60
N ILE A 16 -6.35 9.86 -10.93
CA ILE A 16 -7.42 8.95 -11.37
C ILE A 16 -8.75 9.46 -10.80
N ILE A 17 -8.80 9.65 -9.49
CA ILE A 17 -9.99 10.05 -8.75
C ILE A 17 -9.58 10.67 -7.41
N GLU A 18 -10.46 11.46 -6.81
CA GLU A 18 -10.34 11.93 -5.44
C GLU A 18 -11.72 11.99 -4.77
N ASN A 19 -11.73 11.94 -3.45
CA ASN A 19 -12.89 12.27 -2.63
C ASN A 19 -12.54 13.48 -1.74
N GLU A 20 -13.30 13.74 -0.67
CA GLU A 20 -13.03 14.88 0.22
C GLU A 20 -11.65 14.82 0.86
N LEU A 21 -11.20 13.65 1.31
CA LEU A 21 -10.04 13.51 2.20
C LEU A 21 -8.85 12.79 1.58
N ALA A 22 -9.00 12.15 0.42
CA ALA A 22 -7.95 11.39 -0.24
C ALA A 22 -7.96 11.61 -1.75
N SER A 23 -6.82 11.34 -2.38
CA SER A 23 -6.59 11.42 -3.81
C SER A 23 -5.84 10.19 -4.29
N ALA A 24 -6.12 9.74 -5.50
CA ALA A 24 -5.46 8.60 -6.11
C ALA A 24 -4.87 8.95 -7.48
N PHE A 25 -3.64 8.51 -7.72
CA PHE A 25 -2.89 8.82 -8.94
C PHE A 25 -1.89 7.71 -9.29
N LEU A 26 -1.43 7.69 -10.54
CA LEU A 26 -0.44 6.71 -10.99
C LEU A 26 0.99 7.12 -10.58
N THR A 27 1.78 6.16 -10.08
CA THR A 27 3.22 6.37 -9.85
C THR A 27 3.97 6.52 -11.17
N ASN A 28 5.09 7.25 -11.16
CA ASN A 28 6.01 7.35 -12.30
C ASN A 28 7.00 6.19 -12.36
N ILE A 29 7.03 5.34 -11.33
CA ILE A 29 7.89 4.15 -11.25
C ILE A 29 6.97 2.93 -11.02
N PRO A 30 6.14 2.56 -12.02
CA PRO A 30 5.17 1.48 -11.86
C PRO A 30 5.88 0.11 -11.75
N ILE A 31 5.30 -0.79 -10.94
CA ILE A 31 5.74 -2.19 -10.87
C ILE A 31 5.04 -2.98 -11.99
N THR A 32 3.73 -2.75 -12.13
CA THR A 32 2.90 -3.22 -13.23
C THR A 32 2.11 -2.04 -13.82
N ILE A 33 1.61 -2.21 -15.04
CA ILE A 33 0.74 -1.22 -15.67
C ILE A 33 -0.48 -0.99 -14.78
N GLY A 34 -0.75 0.27 -14.43
CA GLY A 34 -1.84 0.65 -13.53
C GLY A 34 -1.46 0.71 -12.05
N HIS A 35 -0.18 0.58 -11.69
CA HIS A 35 0.30 0.83 -10.32
C HIS A 35 -0.10 2.25 -9.86
N GLY A 36 -1.07 2.30 -8.95
CA GLY A 36 -1.60 3.52 -8.37
C GLY A 36 -1.18 3.69 -6.91
N LEU A 37 -1.21 4.94 -6.45
CA LEU A 37 -1.06 5.33 -5.06
C LEU A 37 -2.37 5.99 -4.60
N VAL A 38 -2.82 5.71 -3.38
CA VAL A 38 -3.91 6.42 -2.70
C VAL A 38 -3.33 7.14 -1.48
N VAL A 39 -3.55 8.45 -1.41
CA VAL A 39 -2.83 9.35 -0.51
C VAL A 39 -3.85 10.29 0.18
N PRO A 40 -3.78 10.51 1.51
CA PRO A 40 -4.61 11.51 2.17
C PRO A 40 -4.23 12.90 1.67
N LYS A 41 -5.19 13.82 1.56
CA LYS A 41 -4.89 15.21 1.18
C LYS A 41 -4.04 15.92 2.24
N ARG A 42 -4.22 15.57 3.51
CA ARG A 42 -3.37 16.01 4.61
C ARG A 42 -2.03 15.29 4.54
N CYS A 43 -0.93 16.02 4.60
CA CYS A 43 0.42 15.47 4.57
C CYS A 43 0.80 14.90 5.94
N VAL A 44 0.49 13.63 6.16
CA VAL A 44 0.93 12.86 7.34
C VAL A 44 1.77 11.66 6.93
N PRO A 45 2.82 11.29 7.66
CA PRO A 45 3.75 10.25 7.22
C PRO A 45 3.29 8.83 7.54
N ARG A 46 2.56 8.60 8.64
CA ARG A 46 2.27 7.26 9.16
C ARG A 46 0.78 6.99 9.27
N PHE A 47 0.43 5.72 9.43
CA PHE A 47 -0.92 5.24 9.60
C PHE A 47 -1.54 5.77 10.88
N GLU A 48 -0.80 5.81 12.00
CA GLU A 48 -1.31 6.32 13.29
C GLU A 48 -1.59 7.82 13.26
N ASP A 49 -0.99 8.54 12.30
CA ASP A 49 -1.21 9.96 12.12
C ASP A 49 -2.53 10.25 11.35
N LEU A 50 -3.18 9.22 10.77
CA LEU A 50 -4.45 9.33 10.06
C LEU A 50 -5.64 9.41 11.02
N SER A 51 -6.64 10.19 10.65
CA SER A 51 -7.97 10.12 11.26
C SER A 51 -8.77 8.93 10.74
N ALA A 52 -9.75 8.47 11.51
CA ALA A 52 -10.67 7.41 11.09
C ALA A 52 -11.39 7.73 9.76
N GLN A 53 -11.69 9.01 9.52
CA GLN A 53 -12.33 9.47 8.28
C GLN A 53 -11.38 9.39 7.09
N GLU A 54 -10.10 9.72 7.26
CA GLU A 54 -9.08 9.58 6.22
C GLU A 54 -8.83 8.11 5.89
N ILE A 55 -8.76 7.23 6.90
CA ILE A 55 -8.63 5.79 6.69
C ILE A 55 -9.78 5.28 5.82
N LYS A 56 -11.03 5.62 6.18
CA LYS A 56 -12.19 5.24 5.38
C LYS A 56 -12.10 5.79 3.96
N ALA A 57 -11.77 7.07 3.81
CA ALA A 57 -11.66 7.72 2.50
C ALA A 57 -10.60 7.06 1.59
N ILE A 58 -9.47 6.65 2.15
CA ILE A 58 -8.40 5.95 1.44
C ILE A 58 -8.88 4.57 0.98
N LEU A 59 -9.53 3.81 1.86
CA LEU A 59 -10.01 2.46 1.56
C LEU A 59 -11.16 2.48 0.54
N ASP A 60 -12.10 3.43 0.64
CA ASP A 60 -13.18 3.64 -0.33
C ASP A 60 -12.59 3.87 -1.74
N LEU A 61 -11.59 4.76 -1.88
CA LEU A 61 -10.92 4.98 -3.17
C LEU A 61 -10.16 3.72 -3.63
N GLY A 62 -9.48 3.03 -2.73
CA GLY A 62 -8.78 1.78 -3.04
C GLY A 62 -9.71 0.73 -3.66
N GLU A 63 -10.91 0.55 -3.11
CA GLU A 63 -11.92 -0.36 -3.66
C GLU A 63 -12.35 0.05 -5.07
N MET A 64 -12.67 1.34 -5.27
CA MET A 64 -13.08 1.87 -6.57
C MET A 64 -12.00 1.66 -7.64
N ILE A 65 -10.74 1.93 -7.30
CA ILE A 65 -9.61 1.80 -8.21
C ILE A 65 -9.38 0.34 -8.58
N LYS A 66 -9.44 -0.59 -7.62
CA LYS A 66 -9.31 -2.03 -7.92
C LYS A 66 -10.37 -2.49 -8.90
N LYS A 67 -11.63 -2.10 -8.71
CA LYS A 67 -12.73 -2.41 -9.65
C LYS A 67 -12.46 -1.82 -11.04
N ALA A 68 -11.96 -0.58 -11.11
CA ALA A 68 -11.64 0.07 -12.37
C ALA A 68 -10.47 -0.62 -13.09
N LEU A 69 -9.39 -0.96 -12.37
CA LEU A 69 -8.21 -1.63 -12.92
C LEU A 69 -8.51 -3.06 -13.38
N ALA A 70 -9.37 -3.79 -12.67
CA ALA A 70 -9.84 -5.11 -13.10
C ALA A 70 -10.54 -5.02 -14.47
N LYS A 71 -11.40 -4.01 -14.68
CA LYS A 71 -12.11 -3.81 -15.94
C LYS A 71 -11.22 -3.28 -17.06
N ALA A 72 -10.40 -2.27 -16.78
CA ALA A 72 -9.62 -1.55 -17.78
C ALA A 72 -8.39 -2.34 -18.22
N TYR A 73 -7.75 -3.04 -17.30
CA TYR A 73 -6.50 -3.74 -17.55
C TYR A 73 -6.62 -5.24 -17.38
N GLY A 74 -7.79 -5.81 -17.04
CA GLY A 74 -7.93 -7.26 -16.84
C GLY A 74 -7.15 -7.78 -15.64
N ALA A 75 -6.98 -6.97 -14.59
CA ALA A 75 -6.28 -7.42 -13.39
C ALA A 75 -7.03 -8.59 -12.74
N GLU A 76 -6.30 -9.68 -12.47
CA GLU A 76 -6.80 -10.92 -11.85
C GLU A 76 -6.59 -10.92 -10.33
N GLY A 77 -5.70 -10.06 -9.85
CA GLY A 77 -5.40 -9.89 -8.43
C GLY A 77 -4.78 -8.52 -8.14
N PHE A 78 -4.50 -8.26 -6.88
CA PHE A 78 -3.87 -7.01 -6.45
C PHE A 78 -2.90 -7.26 -5.30
N ASN A 79 -1.73 -6.62 -5.34
CA ASN A 79 -0.97 -6.37 -4.13
C ASN A 79 -1.32 -4.98 -3.60
N VAL A 80 -1.68 -4.93 -2.32
CA VAL A 80 -2.03 -3.68 -1.62
C VAL A 80 -1.15 -3.61 -0.39
N ALA A 81 -0.38 -2.54 -0.26
CA ALA A 81 0.59 -2.36 0.83
C ALA A 81 0.89 -0.89 1.04
N TYR A 82 1.41 -0.54 2.22
CA TYR A 82 2.01 0.74 2.51
C TYR A 82 3.29 0.50 3.32
N ASN A 83 4.27 1.39 3.17
CA ASN A 83 5.54 1.31 3.89
C ASN A 83 5.61 2.43 4.92
N GLU A 84 6.07 2.12 6.13
CA GLU A 84 6.21 3.09 7.22
C GLU A 84 7.65 3.15 7.74
N ASN A 85 8.23 4.35 7.70
CA ASN A 85 9.62 4.62 8.00
C ASN A 85 10.61 4.02 6.98
N GLU A 86 11.84 4.55 6.97
CA GLU A 86 12.88 4.18 6.01
C GLU A 86 13.24 2.68 6.08
N ALA A 87 13.22 2.09 7.28
CA ALA A 87 13.50 0.68 7.50
C ALA A 87 12.50 -0.25 6.79
N ALA A 88 11.26 0.20 6.58
CA ALA A 88 10.26 -0.53 5.80
C ALA A 88 10.22 -0.09 4.32
N GLY A 89 11.15 0.79 3.89
CA GLY A 89 11.23 1.28 2.52
C GLY A 89 10.33 2.46 2.20
N GLN A 90 9.89 3.24 3.20
CA GLN A 90 9.20 4.51 2.94
C GLN A 90 10.20 5.56 2.44
N SER A 91 10.04 6.01 1.19
CA SER A 91 10.89 7.05 0.58
C SER A 91 10.23 8.43 0.53
N VAL A 92 8.90 8.49 0.60
CA VAL A 92 8.13 9.73 0.72
C VAL A 92 7.39 9.69 2.05
N HIS A 93 7.71 10.63 2.95
CA HIS A 93 7.09 10.77 4.27
C HIS A 93 5.70 11.44 4.20
N HIS A 94 4.85 10.85 3.39
CA HIS A 94 3.42 11.12 3.28
C HIS A 94 2.78 9.76 3.01
N PHE A 95 1.92 9.30 3.91
CA PHE A 95 1.24 8.02 3.83
C PHE A 95 0.69 7.79 2.42
N HIS A 96 1.01 6.64 1.84
CA HIS A 96 0.51 6.26 0.53
C HIS A 96 0.27 4.76 0.47
N LEU A 97 -0.96 4.40 0.10
CA LEU A 97 -1.35 3.02 -0.13
C LEU A 97 -1.07 2.66 -1.58
N HIS A 98 -0.19 1.70 -1.82
CA HIS A 98 0.06 1.13 -3.13
C HIS A 98 -1.11 0.23 -3.53
N ILE A 99 -1.57 0.39 -4.77
CA ILE A 99 -2.52 -0.51 -5.43
C ILE A 99 -1.84 -1.02 -6.71
N VAL A 100 -1.34 -2.26 -6.65
CA VAL A 100 -0.58 -2.88 -7.74
C VAL A 100 -1.44 -3.97 -8.38
N PRO A 101 -2.02 -3.75 -9.58
CA PRO A 101 -2.78 -4.78 -10.29
C PRO A 101 -1.86 -5.91 -10.74
N ARG A 102 -2.33 -7.15 -10.60
CA ARG A 102 -1.60 -8.37 -10.94
C ARG A 102 -2.32 -9.18 -12.01
N LYS A 103 -1.54 -9.89 -12.82
CA LYS A 103 -1.98 -10.93 -13.74
C LYS A 103 -1.08 -12.15 -13.63
N GLU A 104 -1.46 -13.26 -14.22
CA GLU A 104 -0.49 -14.31 -14.53
C GLU A 104 0.64 -13.76 -15.44
N ASN A 105 1.89 -14.08 -15.11
CA ASN A 105 3.09 -13.72 -15.88
C ASN A 105 3.31 -12.22 -16.19
N ASP A 106 2.88 -11.31 -15.31
CA ASP A 106 3.13 -9.87 -15.47
C ASP A 106 4.62 -9.47 -15.35
N SER A 107 4.94 -8.18 -15.49
CA SER A 107 6.29 -7.66 -15.24
C SER A 107 6.55 -7.38 -13.75
N GLY A 108 5.57 -7.67 -12.89
CA GLY A 108 5.66 -7.43 -11.48
C GLY A 108 6.78 -8.26 -10.87
N ILE A 109 7.28 -7.82 -9.73
CA ILE A 109 8.44 -8.49 -9.15
C ILE A 109 8.01 -9.83 -8.54
N TYR A 110 8.15 -10.90 -9.32
CA TYR A 110 7.94 -12.28 -8.90
C TYR A 110 9.17 -12.91 -8.25
N GLN A 111 10.35 -12.36 -8.56
CA GLN A 111 11.70 -12.84 -8.18
C GLN A 111 12.44 -11.91 -7.22
N TYR A 112 11.77 -10.88 -6.72
CA TYR A 112 12.11 -10.34 -5.41
C TYR A 112 11.45 -11.28 -4.40
N ASP A 113 11.80 -11.14 -3.14
CA ASP A 113 11.18 -11.92 -2.08
C ASP A 113 9.92 -11.28 -1.43
N PRO A 114 8.98 -10.56 -2.11
CA PRO A 114 7.73 -10.13 -1.48
C PRO A 114 6.79 -11.32 -1.26
N ARG A 115 6.92 -12.37 -2.09
CA ARG A 115 6.41 -13.70 -1.75
C ARG A 115 7.16 -14.30 -0.56
N LYS A 116 8.11 -13.65 0.13
CA LYS A 116 8.58 -14.10 1.44
C LYS A 116 8.32 -13.16 2.60
N PHE A 117 7.94 -11.91 2.34
CA PHE A 117 7.54 -11.02 3.43
C PHE A 117 6.12 -11.33 3.93
N ILE A 118 5.11 -11.32 3.04
CA ILE A 118 3.71 -11.70 3.37
C ILE A 118 3.43 -13.15 2.91
N TYR A 119 3.98 -13.51 1.74
CA TYR A 119 3.83 -14.77 0.99
C TYR A 119 4.67 -16.03 1.34
N ARG A 120 5.47 -16.17 2.41
CA ARG A 120 6.65 -17.11 2.41
C ARG A 120 6.36 -18.57 1.94
N PRO A 121 6.71 -18.99 0.69
CA PRO A 121 6.53 -20.36 0.23
C PRO A 121 7.62 -21.27 0.80
N GLY A 122 7.28 -22.55 0.99
CA GLY A 122 8.16 -23.59 1.54
C GLY A 122 7.68 -24.10 2.90
N ASN A 123 8.16 -25.28 3.30
CA ASN A 123 7.95 -25.80 4.65
C ASN A 123 8.68 -24.90 5.65
N ARG A 124 8.00 -24.58 6.76
CA ARG A 124 8.59 -23.84 7.88
C ARG A 124 8.71 -24.78 9.07
N GLU A 125 9.69 -24.51 9.91
CA GLU A 125 9.61 -24.99 11.28
C GLU A 125 8.40 -24.32 11.93
N VAL A 126 7.56 -25.14 12.55
CA VAL A 126 6.44 -24.65 13.34
C VAL A 126 7.04 -24.02 14.59
N SER A 127 6.72 -22.75 14.84
CA SER A 127 7.10 -22.10 16.10
C SER A 127 6.44 -22.82 17.26
N GLU A 128 7.16 -22.97 18.38
CA GLU A 128 6.60 -23.57 19.60
C GLU A 128 5.45 -22.72 20.12
N GLU A 129 4.34 -23.35 20.50
CA GLU A 129 3.12 -22.63 20.92
C GLU A 129 3.39 -21.73 22.14
N SER A 130 4.26 -22.20 23.05
CA SER A 130 4.67 -21.40 24.22
C SER A 130 5.41 -20.11 23.84
N GLU A 131 6.17 -20.10 22.73
CA GLU A 131 6.81 -18.90 22.22
C GLU A 131 5.77 -17.92 21.68
N LEU A 132 4.82 -18.42 20.89
CA LEU A 132 3.72 -17.63 20.34
C LEU A 132 2.85 -17.01 21.44
N GLU A 133 2.53 -17.77 22.49
CA GLU A 133 1.77 -17.30 23.66
C GLU A 133 2.54 -16.22 24.43
N ALA A 134 3.85 -16.39 24.63
CA ALA A 134 4.68 -15.41 25.31
C ALA A 134 4.73 -14.08 24.54
N VAL A 135 4.94 -14.15 23.22
CA VAL A 135 4.92 -12.96 22.33
C VAL A 135 3.53 -12.30 22.36
N ALA A 136 2.45 -13.08 22.25
CA ALA A 136 1.10 -12.55 22.32
C ALA A 136 0.81 -11.86 23.67
N SER A 137 1.26 -12.46 24.78
CA SER A 137 1.11 -11.88 26.10
C SER A 137 1.89 -10.59 26.26
N GLU A 138 3.07 -10.47 25.66
CA GLU A 138 3.85 -9.24 25.70
C GLU A 138 3.17 -8.13 24.92
N VAL A 139 2.72 -8.41 23.69
CA VAL A 139 2.02 -7.43 22.85
C VAL A 139 0.73 -6.92 23.52
N ARG A 140 -0.04 -7.80 24.17
CA ARG A 140 -1.28 -7.45 24.89
C ARG A 140 -1.09 -6.43 26.02
N LYS A 141 0.14 -6.21 26.52
CA LYS A 141 0.39 -5.18 27.55
C LYS A 141 0.30 -3.75 26.98
N TYR A 142 0.36 -3.61 25.66
CA TYR A 142 0.45 -2.33 24.96
C TYR A 142 -0.77 -2.03 24.08
N VAL A 143 -1.79 -2.88 24.10
CA VAL A 143 -3.08 -2.70 23.40
C VAL A 143 -4.24 -2.76 24.39
#